data_AF-A0A537ANU4-F1
#
_entry.id   AF-A0A537ANU4-F1
#
_cell.length_a   1.000
_cell.length_b   1.000
_cell.length_c   1.000
_cell.angle_alpha   90.00
_cell.angle_beta   90.00
_cell.angle_gamma   90.00
#
_symmetry.space_group_name_H-M   'P 1'
#
loop_
_entity.id
_entity.type
_entity.pdbx_description
1 polymer ?
#
loop_
_entity_poly.entity_id
_entity_poly.type
_entity_poly.pdbx_seq_one_letter_code
_entity_poly.pdbx_strand_id
1 'polypeptide(L)'
;MKPRRIAVPLDLLALAFATQMFAAPPSPAAEPGSAYLGRPIYSDPSNGLQLPPTCNVEPTWRSRISGTEMEIWVLSCDSTARVWLLTRQIVEMLNAHEARLRFQVVDERVLPGETAGESLSVQCAGGNDASGIVVYGARWRSSGHELHLAGARGALRADVTRRRLNDAELNGVDCVRFPDREAMMRKLQQPERPNR
;
A
#
# COMPACT_ATOMS: atom_id res chain seq x y z
N MET A 1 8.93 -51.12 -77.17
CA MET A 1 7.57 -50.76 -77.61
C MET A 1 6.52 -51.65 -76.94
N LYS A 2 5.86 -51.17 -75.87
CA LYS A 2 4.39 -51.18 -75.62
C LYS A 2 4.16 -50.55 -74.23
N PRO A 3 3.12 -49.73 -74.04
CA PRO A 3 2.98 -48.85 -72.88
C PRO A 3 2.15 -49.48 -71.76
N ARG A 4 2.39 -49.10 -70.51
CA ARG A 4 1.47 -49.36 -69.40
C ARG A 4 0.96 -48.07 -68.77
N ARG A 5 -0.33 -48.11 -68.48
CA ARG A 5 -1.26 -47.02 -68.21
C ARG A 5 -1.09 -46.44 -66.80
N ILE A 6 -1.21 -45.12 -66.74
CA ILE A 6 -2.02 -44.27 -65.85
C ILE A 6 -2.45 -44.89 -64.51
N ALA A 7 -2.02 -44.25 -63.43
CA ALA A 7 -2.84 -44.02 -62.24
C ALA A 7 -2.42 -42.69 -61.61
N VAL A 8 -3.33 -41.72 -61.63
CA VAL A 8 -3.25 -40.47 -60.84
C VAL A 8 -4.05 -40.73 -59.56
N PRO A 9 -3.50 -40.44 -58.37
CA PRO A 9 -4.32 -40.06 -57.24
C PRO A 9 -4.26 -38.55 -57.06
N LEU A 10 -5.43 -37.94 -57.30
CA LEU A 10 -5.88 -36.72 -56.67
C LEU A 10 -5.97 -37.00 -55.16
N ASP A 11 -5.39 -36.15 -54.31
CA ASP A 11 -5.94 -35.77 -53.00
C ASP A 11 -5.06 -34.62 -52.45
N LEU A 12 -5.51 -33.37 -52.49
CA LEU A 12 -6.33 -32.70 -51.45
C LEU A 12 -5.73 -32.83 -50.06
N LEU A 13 -4.98 -31.80 -49.62
CA LEU A 13 -5.27 -30.99 -48.44
C LEU A 13 -4.08 -30.07 -48.13
N ALA A 14 -4.17 -28.82 -48.58
CA ALA A 14 -3.36 -27.74 -48.04
C ALA A 14 -3.94 -27.34 -46.67
N LEU A 15 -3.31 -27.82 -45.59
CA LEU A 15 -3.57 -27.35 -44.23
C LEU A 15 -2.91 -25.98 -44.04
N ALA A 16 -3.66 -24.93 -44.36
CA ALA A 16 -3.34 -23.57 -43.90
C ALA A 16 -3.70 -23.48 -42.40
N PHE A 17 -2.71 -23.68 -41.53
CA PHE A 17 -2.82 -23.30 -40.13
C PHE A 17 -2.81 -21.77 -40.02
N ALA A 18 -4.01 -21.18 -39.97
CA ALA A 18 -4.17 -19.80 -39.56
C ALA A 18 -4.02 -19.72 -38.03
N THR A 19 -2.83 -19.35 -37.56
CA THR A 19 -2.57 -18.98 -36.16
C THR A 19 -3.33 -17.69 -35.86
N GLN A 20 -4.55 -17.81 -35.33
CA GLN A 20 -5.27 -16.69 -34.74
C GLN A 20 -4.53 -16.26 -33.48
N MET A 21 -3.72 -15.20 -33.58
CA MET A 21 -3.28 -14.47 -32.40
C MET A 21 -4.52 -13.88 -31.73
N PHE A 22 -4.95 -14.49 -30.62
CA PHE A 22 -5.81 -13.81 -29.66
C PHE A 22 -5.00 -12.66 -29.05
N ALA A 23 -5.07 -11.49 -29.66
CA ALA A 23 -4.73 -10.25 -29.01
C ALA A 23 -5.80 -10.02 -27.94
N ALA A 24 -5.47 -10.32 -26.68
CA ALA A 24 -6.28 -9.94 -25.55
C ALA A 24 -6.49 -8.41 -25.60
N PRO A 25 -7.72 -7.90 -25.47
CA PRO A 25 -7.93 -6.47 -25.38
C PRO A 25 -7.13 -5.93 -24.18
N PRO A 26 -6.45 -4.78 -24.30
CA PRO A 26 -5.80 -4.16 -23.16
C PRO A 26 -6.88 -3.93 -22.09
N SER A 27 -6.70 -4.54 -20.91
CA SER A 27 -7.54 -4.27 -19.76
C SER A 27 -7.58 -2.76 -19.53
N PRO A 28 -8.76 -2.16 -19.30
CA PRO A 28 -8.81 -0.76 -18.92
C PRO A 28 -7.97 -0.59 -17.65
N ALA A 29 -6.95 0.27 -17.74
CA ALA A 29 -6.24 0.73 -16.56
C ALA A 29 -7.30 1.31 -15.62
N ALA A 30 -7.38 0.77 -14.40
CA ALA A 30 -8.27 1.31 -13.38
C ALA A 30 -7.98 2.81 -13.26
N GLU A 31 -9.01 3.63 -13.50
CA GLU A 31 -8.88 5.07 -13.37
C GLU A 31 -8.38 5.36 -11.94
N PRO A 32 -7.37 6.23 -11.77
CA PRO A 32 -6.88 6.58 -10.45
C PRO A 32 -8.04 7.21 -9.67
N GLY A 33 -8.60 6.43 -8.73
CA GLY A 33 -9.77 6.85 -7.97
C GLY A 33 -9.53 8.21 -7.34
N SER A 34 -10.51 9.11 -7.50
CA SER A 34 -10.48 10.51 -7.07
C SER A 34 -9.78 10.69 -5.73
N ALA A 35 -8.85 11.65 -5.64
CA ALA A 35 -8.10 11.92 -4.43
C ALA A 35 -9.04 12.15 -3.21
N TYR A 36 -8.78 11.48 -2.08
CA TYR A 36 -9.58 11.56 -0.85
C TYR A 36 -9.13 12.75 0.01
N LEU A 37 -8.98 13.92 -0.60
CA LEU A 37 -8.55 15.13 0.12
C LEU A 37 -9.76 15.82 0.76
N GLY A 38 -9.56 16.35 1.97
CA GLY A 38 -10.56 17.23 2.60
C GLY A 38 -11.71 16.52 3.33
N ARG A 39 -11.93 15.22 3.14
CA ARG A 39 -12.98 14.48 3.88
C ARG A 39 -12.44 13.97 5.23
N PRO A 40 -13.11 14.28 6.35
CA PRO A 40 -12.67 13.82 7.66
C PRO A 40 -12.96 12.33 7.87
N ILE A 41 -12.07 11.67 8.59
CA ILE A 41 -12.18 10.28 9.05
C ILE A 41 -12.36 10.34 10.56
N TYR A 42 -13.30 9.56 11.09
CA TYR A 42 -13.55 9.51 12.53
C TYR A 42 -13.10 8.18 13.11
N SER A 43 -12.58 8.20 14.33
CA SER A 43 -12.38 6.99 15.13
C SER A 43 -13.15 7.08 16.43
N ASP A 44 -13.77 5.97 16.79
CA ASP A 44 -14.52 5.80 18.04
C ASP A 44 -14.11 4.47 18.69
N PRO A 45 -13.96 4.38 20.02
CA PRO A 45 -13.57 3.12 20.66
C PRO A 45 -14.53 1.96 20.39
N SER A 46 -15.83 2.25 20.26
CA SER A 46 -16.85 1.22 20.02
C SER A 46 -16.95 0.82 18.55
N ASN A 47 -16.81 1.78 17.63
CA ASN A 47 -17.02 1.56 16.19
C ASN A 47 -15.73 1.45 15.37
N GLY A 48 -14.58 1.64 16.00
CA GLY A 48 -13.28 1.65 15.34
C GLY A 48 -13.11 2.84 14.40
N LEU A 49 -12.30 2.63 13.35
CA LEU A 49 -11.95 3.66 12.37
C LEU A 49 -12.90 3.64 11.17
N GLN A 50 -13.54 4.77 10.89
CA GLN A 50 -14.50 4.93 9.80
C GLN A 50 -13.81 5.38 8.52
N LEU A 51 -13.13 4.44 7.86
CA LEU A 51 -12.45 4.68 6.59
C LEU A 51 -13.45 4.85 5.44
N PRO A 52 -13.02 5.45 4.32
CA PRO A 52 -13.79 5.41 3.08
C PRO A 52 -14.06 3.96 2.68
N PRO A 53 -15.15 3.71 1.94
CA PRO A 53 -15.36 2.41 1.31
C PRO A 53 -14.11 1.99 0.54
N THR A 54 -13.84 0.68 0.49
CA THR A 54 -12.70 0.06 -0.21
C THR A 54 -11.31 0.31 0.39
N CYS A 55 -11.18 1.25 1.32
CA CYS A 55 -9.92 1.56 1.99
C CYS A 55 -9.72 0.73 3.27
N ASN A 56 -8.52 0.19 3.45
CA ASN A 56 -8.09 -0.43 4.70
C ASN A 56 -6.70 0.07 5.13
N VAL A 57 -6.47 0.13 6.44
CA VAL A 57 -5.15 0.40 7.04
C VAL A 57 -4.94 -0.50 8.25
N GLU A 58 -3.77 -1.13 8.32
CA GLU A 58 -3.36 -1.84 9.53
C GLU A 58 -2.68 -0.87 10.51
N PRO A 59 -2.87 -1.01 11.82
CA PRO A 59 -2.29 -0.12 12.82
C PRO A 59 -0.77 0.07 12.71
N THR A 60 -0.04 -0.96 12.28
CA THR A 60 1.43 -0.97 12.09
C THR A 60 1.91 -0.11 10.93
N TRP A 61 1.01 0.29 10.03
CA TRP A 61 1.28 1.15 8.87
C TRP A 61 0.85 2.60 9.07
N ARG A 62 0.69 2.98 10.34
CA ARG A 62 0.44 4.35 10.76
C ARG A 62 1.62 4.83 11.60
N SER A 63 2.10 6.02 11.33
CA SER A 63 3.20 6.63 12.07
C SER A 63 2.83 8.05 12.49
N ARG A 64 3.06 8.36 13.76
CA ARG A 64 2.93 9.74 14.27
C ARG A 64 4.19 10.52 13.96
N ILE A 65 4.01 11.79 13.61
CA ILE A 65 5.13 12.72 13.50
C ILE A 65 5.36 13.36 14.87
N SER A 66 6.48 13.02 15.49
CA SER A 66 6.85 13.44 16.84
C SER A 66 6.76 14.97 17.01
N GLY A 67 6.18 15.41 18.11
CA GLY A 67 6.03 16.84 18.43
C GLY A 67 4.94 17.57 17.62
N THR A 68 4.07 16.84 16.91
CA THR A 68 3.01 17.42 16.07
C THR A 68 1.70 16.65 16.22
N GLU A 69 0.60 17.26 15.76
CA GLU A 69 -0.69 16.57 15.60
C GLU A 69 -0.84 15.92 14.22
N MET A 70 0.26 15.56 13.55
CA MET A 70 0.22 14.96 12.22
C MET A 70 0.58 13.47 12.24
N GLU A 71 -0.04 12.73 11.34
CA GLU A 71 0.22 11.30 11.15
C GLU A 71 0.40 10.99 9.66
N ILE A 72 1.17 9.96 9.36
CA ILE A 72 1.29 9.39 8.02
C ILE A 72 0.78 7.97 8.04
N TRP A 73 -0.18 7.68 7.16
CA TRP A 73 -0.78 6.36 7.04
C TRP A 73 -0.47 5.79 5.65
N VAL A 74 -0.08 4.52 5.60
CA VAL A 74 -0.07 3.72 4.38
C VAL A 74 -1.27 2.80 4.40
N LEU A 75 -2.07 2.90 3.35
CA LEU A 75 -3.36 2.23 3.22
C LEU A 75 -3.50 1.63 1.83
N SER A 76 -4.40 0.67 1.67
CA SER A 76 -4.80 0.16 0.36
C SER A 76 -6.27 0.53 0.13
N CYS A 77 -6.56 1.22 -0.97
CA CYS A 77 -7.93 1.45 -1.44
C CYS A 77 -8.03 0.87 -2.85
N ASP A 78 -9.01 0.01 -3.10
CA ASP A 78 -9.20 -0.64 -4.41
C ASP A 78 -7.92 -1.31 -4.92
N SER A 79 -7.24 -2.03 -4.02
CA SER A 79 -5.93 -2.67 -4.29
C SER A 79 -4.80 -1.72 -4.70
N THR A 80 -5.01 -0.41 -4.58
CA THR A 80 -4.00 0.61 -4.86
C THR A 80 -3.47 1.16 -3.55
N ALA A 81 -2.15 1.08 -3.35
CA ALA A 81 -1.52 1.66 -2.19
C ALA A 81 -1.52 3.19 -2.25
N ARG A 82 -1.83 3.80 -1.11
CA ARG A 82 -1.90 5.24 -0.92
C ARG A 82 -1.14 5.61 0.34
N VAL A 83 -0.56 6.80 0.33
CA VAL A 83 0.06 7.45 1.48
C VAL A 83 -0.76 8.68 1.81
N TRP A 84 -1.36 8.73 2.98
CA TRP A 84 -2.06 9.91 3.48
C TRP A 84 -1.22 10.61 4.52
N LEU A 85 -1.08 11.92 4.37
CA LEU A 85 -0.69 12.81 5.45
C LEU A 85 -1.96 13.35 6.08
N LEU A 86 -2.11 13.15 7.39
CA LEU A 86 -3.31 13.52 8.13
C LEU A 86 -2.97 14.49 9.26
N THR A 87 -3.91 15.38 9.56
CA THR A 87 -3.96 16.09 10.85
C THR A 87 -4.92 15.36 11.77
N ARG A 88 -4.47 15.01 12.96
CA ARG A 88 -5.24 14.39 14.03
C ARG A 88 -5.81 15.46 14.96
N GLN A 89 -7.05 15.26 15.40
CA GLN A 89 -7.74 16.11 16.35
C GLN A 89 -8.48 15.24 17.37
N ILE A 90 -8.36 15.58 18.64
CA ILE A 90 -9.20 14.99 19.69
C ILE A 90 -10.54 15.73 19.65
N VAL A 91 -11.63 15.01 19.38
CA VAL A 91 -12.98 15.56 19.37
C VAL A 91 -13.55 15.58 20.79
N GLU A 92 -13.40 14.47 21.49
CA GLU A 92 -13.99 14.25 22.81
C GLU A 92 -13.17 13.19 23.57
N MET A 93 -12.97 13.41 24.86
CA MET A 93 -12.44 12.38 25.77
C MET A 93 -13.62 11.59 26.33
N LEU A 94 -13.63 10.27 26.13
CA LEU A 94 -14.69 9.39 26.63
C LEU A 94 -14.37 8.88 28.04
N ASN A 95 -13.08 8.69 28.34
CA ASN A 95 -12.54 8.44 29.67
C ASN A 95 -11.04 8.81 29.71
N ALA A 96 -10.32 8.39 30.76
CA ALA A 96 -8.88 8.69 30.94
C ALA A 96 -7.98 8.05 29.86
N HIS A 97 -8.45 7.04 29.14
CA HIS A 97 -7.66 6.25 28.19
C HIS A 97 -8.24 6.25 26.77
N GLU A 98 -9.48 6.69 26.59
CA GLU A 98 -10.19 6.62 25.33
C GLU A 98 -10.67 8.00 24.88
N ALA A 99 -10.51 8.25 23.58
CA ALA A 99 -10.92 9.49 22.95
C ALA A 99 -11.51 9.22 21.58
N ARG A 100 -12.55 9.99 21.23
CA ARG A 100 -13.02 10.11 19.87
C ARG A 100 -12.09 11.03 19.10
N LEU A 101 -11.59 10.56 17.96
CA LEU A 101 -10.66 11.31 17.14
C LEU A 101 -11.27 11.65 15.79
N ARG A 102 -10.82 12.77 15.24
CA ARG A 102 -11.03 13.18 13.86
C ARG A 102 -9.67 13.26 13.18
N PHE A 103 -9.55 12.67 12.01
CA PHE A 103 -8.39 12.76 11.15
C PHE A 103 -8.79 13.48 9.88
N GLN A 104 -7.99 14.44 9.46
CA GLN A 104 -8.19 15.22 8.26
C GLN A 104 -7.06 14.91 7.29
N VAL A 105 -7.35 14.28 6.15
CA VAL A 105 -6.36 14.09 5.09
C VAL A 105 -6.03 15.47 4.50
N VAL A 106 -4.76 15.85 4.58
CA VAL A 106 -4.23 17.14 4.12
C VAL A 106 -3.36 17.00 2.86
N ASP A 107 -2.74 15.84 2.65
CA ASP A 107 -2.08 15.49 1.40
C ASP A 107 -2.16 13.98 1.15
N GLU A 108 -2.05 13.59 -0.11
CA GLU A 108 -2.15 12.22 -0.57
C GLU A 108 -1.12 11.92 -1.67
N ARG A 109 -0.56 10.71 -1.62
CA ARG A 109 0.19 10.12 -2.74
C ARG A 109 -0.41 8.77 -3.11
N VAL A 110 -0.69 8.59 -4.38
CA VAL A 110 -1.13 7.32 -4.95
C VAL A 110 0.09 6.63 -5.55
N LEU A 111 0.37 5.41 -5.11
CA LEU A 111 1.57 4.67 -5.49
C LEU A 111 1.16 3.33 -6.13
N PRO A 112 0.81 3.32 -7.42
CA PRO A 112 0.38 2.11 -8.09
C PRO A 112 1.52 1.10 -8.17
N GLY A 113 1.21 -0.18 -7.94
CA GLY A 113 2.16 -1.29 -7.94
C GLY A 113 2.95 -1.44 -6.64
N GLU A 114 2.71 -0.58 -5.65
CA GLU A 114 3.25 -0.76 -4.31
C GLU A 114 2.26 -1.49 -3.39
N THR A 115 2.78 -2.15 -2.36
CA THR A 115 2.00 -2.85 -1.33
C THR A 115 2.46 -2.44 0.07
N ALA A 116 1.51 -2.08 0.94
CA ALA A 116 1.76 -1.75 2.33
C ALA A 116 2.47 -2.89 3.05
N GLY A 117 3.62 -2.60 3.65
CA GLY A 117 4.40 -3.56 4.41
C GLY A 117 5.24 -4.53 3.60
N GLU A 118 5.11 -4.56 2.27
CA GLU A 118 5.98 -5.35 1.41
C GLU A 118 6.99 -4.45 0.70
N SER A 119 6.49 -3.41 0.04
CA SER A 119 7.31 -2.47 -0.73
C SER A 119 7.17 -1.02 -0.26
N LEU A 120 6.12 -0.73 0.53
CA LEU A 120 5.89 0.54 1.23
C LEU A 120 6.04 0.40 2.74
N SER A 121 6.74 1.35 3.37
CA SER A 121 6.89 1.37 4.83
C SER A 121 6.92 2.77 5.41
N VAL A 122 6.29 2.93 6.58
CA VAL A 122 6.40 4.11 7.47
C VAL A 122 7.25 3.82 8.72
N GLN A 123 7.73 2.59 8.87
CA GLN A 123 8.61 2.16 9.96
C GLN A 123 10.05 2.52 9.64
N CYS A 124 10.28 3.82 9.43
CA CYS A 124 11.55 4.36 9.00
C CYS A 124 11.89 5.56 9.87
N ALA A 125 13.15 5.65 10.28
CA ALA A 125 13.73 6.82 10.91
C ALA A 125 14.70 7.47 9.91
N GLY A 126 14.61 8.78 9.75
CA GLY A 126 15.69 9.54 9.13
C GLY A 126 16.75 9.90 10.16
N GLY A 127 17.94 10.28 9.71
CA GLY A 127 18.99 10.80 10.58
C GLY A 127 18.47 11.88 11.55
N ASN A 128 18.95 11.83 12.80
CA ASN A 128 18.47 12.61 13.96
C ASN A 128 17.01 12.35 14.36
N ASP A 129 16.57 11.08 14.35
CA ASP A 129 15.21 10.67 14.75
C ASP A 129 14.09 11.38 13.98
N ALA A 130 14.34 11.69 12.70
CA ALA A 130 13.36 12.34 11.85
C ALA A 130 12.20 11.38 11.56
N SER A 131 11.11 11.52 12.32
CA SER A 131 9.81 10.87 12.06
C SER A 131 9.14 11.43 10.79
N GLY A 132 8.12 10.71 10.30
CA GLY A 132 7.34 11.16 9.16
C GLY A 132 7.98 10.88 7.80
N ILE A 133 8.72 9.78 7.68
CA ILE A 133 9.30 9.29 6.43
C ILE A 133 8.53 8.06 5.96
N VAL A 134 8.28 7.99 4.66
CA VAL A 134 7.73 6.80 3.97
C VAL A 134 8.72 6.37 2.92
N VAL A 135 9.12 5.10 2.92
CA VAL A 135 9.95 4.52 1.86
C VAL A 135 9.09 3.66 0.95
N TYR A 136 9.35 3.72 -0.35
CA TYR A 136 8.61 2.98 -1.38
C TYR A 136 9.54 2.26 -2.36
N GLY A 137 8.99 1.26 -3.06
CA GLY A 137 9.69 0.49 -4.07
C GLY A 137 10.74 -0.44 -3.51
N ALA A 138 10.60 -0.87 -2.26
CA ALA A 138 11.62 -1.62 -1.57
C ALA A 138 11.29 -3.10 -1.42
N ARG A 139 12.26 -3.88 -0.94
CA ARG A 139 12.03 -5.26 -0.50
C ARG A 139 12.69 -5.49 0.84
N TRP A 140 11.93 -6.04 1.78
CA TRP A 140 12.46 -6.47 3.06
C TRP A 140 13.43 -7.64 2.88
N ARG A 141 14.58 -7.55 3.55
CA ARG A 141 15.56 -8.63 3.68
C ARG A 141 15.72 -8.95 5.14
N SER A 142 15.72 -10.25 5.45
CA SER A 142 15.96 -10.71 6.80
C SER A 142 17.41 -10.49 7.21
N SER A 143 17.58 -10.01 8.45
CA SER A 143 18.84 -9.93 9.15
C SER A 143 18.59 -10.38 10.59
N GLY A 144 18.79 -11.68 10.86
CA GLY A 144 18.40 -12.27 12.14
C GLY A 144 16.88 -12.23 12.35
N HIS A 145 16.44 -11.55 13.42
CA HIS A 145 15.04 -11.37 13.78
C HIS A 145 14.40 -10.08 13.23
N GLU A 146 15.18 -9.31 12.47
CA GLU A 146 14.79 -8.01 11.93
C GLU A 146 14.66 -8.08 10.41
N LEU A 147 13.81 -7.22 9.87
CA LEU A 147 13.77 -6.97 8.44
C LEU A 147 14.36 -5.58 8.19
N HIS A 148 15.38 -5.52 7.34
CA HIS A 148 15.89 -4.27 6.80
C HIS A 148 15.43 -4.08 5.37
N LEU A 149 15.23 -2.83 5.02
CA LEU A 149 14.69 -2.45 3.74
C LEU A 149 15.84 -2.31 2.73
N ALA A 150 15.76 -3.03 1.62
CA ALA A 150 16.78 -3.03 0.58
C ALA A 150 16.20 -2.67 -0.79
N GLY A 151 16.99 -1.97 -1.61
CA GLY A 151 16.61 -1.63 -2.99
C GLY A 151 15.45 -0.65 -3.10
N ALA A 152 15.27 0.23 -2.11
CA ALA A 152 14.28 1.30 -2.15
C ALA A 152 14.41 2.15 -3.43
N ARG A 153 13.28 2.53 -4.02
CA ARG A 153 13.25 3.42 -5.19
C ARG A 153 13.24 4.89 -4.79
N GLY A 154 12.67 5.22 -3.64
CA GLY A 154 12.65 6.59 -3.13
C GLY A 154 11.99 6.68 -1.76
N ALA A 155 11.96 7.91 -1.24
CA ALA A 155 11.31 8.24 0.01
C ALA A 155 10.44 9.49 -0.12
N LEU A 156 9.40 9.54 0.70
CA LEU A 156 8.59 10.72 0.94
C LEU A 156 8.82 11.19 2.37
N ARG A 157 8.83 12.50 2.59
CA ARG A 157 8.88 13.10 3.92
C ARG A 157 7.73 14.08 4.08
N ALA A 158 7.08 14.02 5.24
CA ALA A 158 6.11 15.02 5.62
C ALA A 158 6.79 16.35 5.95
N ASP A 159 6.36 17.40 5.26
CA ASP A 159 6.63 18.80 5.57
C ASP A 159 5.47 19.31 6.43
N VAL A 160 5.70 19.30 7.75
CA VAL A 160 4.69 19.66 8.75
C VAL A 160 4.23 21.10 8.57
N THR A 161 5.16 22.00 8.24
CA THR A 161 4.87 23.43 8.07
C THR A 161 3.97 23.67 6.87
N ARG A 162 4.26 23.01 5.73
CA ARG A 162 3.47 23.13 4.51
C ARG A 162 2.32 22.13 4.40
N ARG A 163 2.19 21.22 5.37
CA ARG A 163 1.19 20.15 5.42
C ARG A 163 1.14 19.32 4.15
N ARG A 164 2.30 18.95 3.62
CA ARG A 164 2.43 18.20 2.36
C ARG A 164 3.51 17.12 2.44
N LEU A 165 3.42 16.15 1.55
CA LEU A 165 4.46 15.15 1.31
C LEU A 165 5.40 15.69 0.23
N ASN A 166 6.70 15.70 0.53
CA ASN A 166 7.76 16.01 -0.43
C ASN A 166 8.59 14.76 -0.70
N ASP A 167 9.19 14.67 -1.88
CA ASP A 167 10.24 13.71 -2.13
C ASP A 167 11.43 13.96 -1.18
N ALA A 168 12.03 12.89 -0.70
CA ALA A 168 13.15 12.92 0.21
C ALA A 168 14.26 12.00 -0.28
N GLU A 169 15.50 12.34 0.07
CA GLU A 169 16.63 11.47 -0.18
C GLU A 169 16.57 10.22 0.69
N LEU A 170 17.00 9.09 0.12
CA LEU A 170 17.13 7.83 0.85
C LEU A 170 18.36 7.79 1.77
N ASN A 171 19.30 8.72 1.58
CA ASN A 171 20.54 8.74 2.34
C ASN A 171 20.25 8.99 3.83
N GLY A 172 20.66 8.06 4.68
CA GLY A 172 20.44 8.16 6.13
C GLY A 172 19.00 7.86 6.57
N VAL A 173 18.19 7.22 5.71
CA VAL A 173 16.93 6.60 6.11
C VAL A 173 17.18 5.15 6.48
N ASP A 174 16.90 4.80 7.72
CA ASP A 174 16.93 3.41 8.19
C ASP A 174 15.51 2.94 8.48
N CYS A 175 15.15 1.80 7.92
CA CYS A 175 13.85 1.19 8.10
C CYS A 175 14.04 -0.19 8.70
N VAL A 176 13.52 -0.37 9.91
CA VAL A 176 13.60 -1.62 10.65
C VAL A 176 12.19 -2.07 10.98
N ARG A 177 11.91 -3.34 10.67
CA ARG A 177 10.63 -3.98 10.95
C ARG A 177 10.83 -5.20 11.83
N PHE A 178 9.87 -5.41 12.74
CA PHE A 178 9.86 -6.51 13.72
C PHE A 178 8.58 -7.34 13.57
N PRO A 179 8.53 -8.29 12.61
CA PRO A 179 7.29 -9.00 12.25
C PRO A 179 6.62 -9.72 13.43
N ASP A 180 7.39 -10.33 14.33
CA ASP A 180 6.84 -11.04 15.50
C ASP A 180 6.13 -10.08 16.46
N ARG A 181 6.71 -8.89 16.67
CA ARG A 181 6.11 -7.83 17.49
C ARG A 181 4.85 -7.29 16.85
N GLU A 182 4.84 -7.09 15.53
CA GLU A 182 3.65 -6.68 14.79
C GLU A 182 2.52 -7.71 14.90
N ALA A 183 2.85 -9.00 14.73
CA ALA A 183 1.88 -10.09 14.85
C ALA A 183 1.31 -10.15 16.28
N MET A 184 2.15 -9.95 17.31
CA MET A 184 1.71 -9.86 18.70
C MET A 184 0.78 -8.65 18.93
N MET A 185 1.17 -7.45 18.47
CA MET A 185 0.34 -6.24 18.62
C MET A 185 -1.00 -6.38 17.90
N ARG A 186 -1.02 -7.00 16.72
CA ARG A 186 -2.24 -7.30 15.98
C ARG A 186 -3.17 -8.21 16.77
N LYS A 187 -2.65 -9.24 17.45
CA LYS A 187 -3.43 -10.12 18.32
C LYS A 187 -4.02 -9.37 19.52
N LEU A 188 -3.23 -8.52 20.18
CA LEU A 188 -3.69 -7.72 21.32
C LEU A 188 -4.78 -6.70 20.94
N GLN A 189 -4.80 -6.24 19.70
CA GLN A 189 -5.77 -5.27 19.20
C GLN A 189 -7.02 -5.93 18.59
N GLN A 190 -7.06 -7.25 18.45
CA GLN A 190 -8.28 -7.95 18.10
C GLN A 190 -9.14 -8.05 19.36
N PRO A 191 -10.40 -7.58 19.34
CA PRO A 191 -11.30 -7.79 20.46
C PRO A 191 -11.42 -9.29 20.70
N GLU A 192 -11.29 -9.73 21.96
CA GLU A 192 -11.57 -11.12 22.33
C GLU A 192 -12.95 -11.46 21.79
N ARG A 193 -13.01 -12.35 20.80
CA ARG A 193 -14.29 -12.88 20.36
C ARG A 193 -14.87 -13.61 21.57
N PRO A 194 -16.04 -13.21 22.11
CA PRO A 194 -16.65 -13.99 23.16
C PRO A 194 -16.83 -15.42 22.62
N ASN A 195 -16.28 -16.38 23.35
CA ASN A 195 -16.43 -17.80 23.04
C ASN A 195 -17.93 -18.08 22.86
N ARG A 196 -18.32 -18.47 21.65
CA ARG A 196 -19.64 -19.04 21.37
C ARG A 196 -19.58 -20.55 21.59
#